data_AF-A0A3A9ZWB7-F1
#
_entry.id   AF-A0A3A9ZWB7-F1
#
_cell.length_a   1.000
_cell.length_b   1.000
_cell.length_c   1.000
_cell.angle_alpha   90.00
_cell.angle_beta   90.00
_cell.angle_gamma   90.00
#
_symmetry.space_group_name_H-M   'P 1'
#
loop_
_entity.id
_entity.type
_entity.pdbx_description
1 polymer ?
#
loop_
_entity_poly.entity_id
_entity_poly.type
_entity_poly.pdbx_seq_one_letter_code
_entity_poly.pdbx_strand_id
1 'polypeptide(L)'
;MAGPLGGAAAGGAMSPRRSLRLLVVAALLAAAAVGLLRSSSSGPDTDPVRTVAGGLRCPACQGESVADSASPIAAAMRQSVAEQLAQGRSPAEIRRWFVERYGTDVLADPPARGVSLLLWAVPALALLAAGAAALRTLRPRRPEEAAGRAGPVARRRTPGSAAPPTPRGPTARRLWWVSSAGVTLLVVAVAVAAGQTGRPAPAAPPADPVAVTLQLARDLEGQQRYDAAAALYREALRDRPDDGIQLRLAFALLRADDAAGAERAVREVLARSPESPDGLLVLGLAQRRTRPAEAPSTLRRFLTLAPHHPAAAEIRRLLDS
;
A
#
# COMPACT_ATOMS: atom_id res chain seq x y z
N MET A 1 -58.38 44.58 -26.46
CA MET A 1 -57.80 43.24 -26.16
C MET A 1 -56.28 43.33 -26.27
N ALA A 2 -55.56 42.33 -25.73
CA ALA A 2 -54.10 42.28 -25.59
C ALA A 2 -53.50 43.36 -24.66
N GLY A 3 -52.50 42.94 -23.88
CA GLY A 3 -51.71 43.79 -22.98
C GLY A 3 -50.21 43.59 -23.22
N PRO A 4 -49.34 44.26 -22.46
CA PRO A 4 -47.90 44.21 -22.70
C PRO A 4 -47.26 42.91 -22.20
N LEU A 5 -46.45 42.31 -23.06
CA LEU A 5 -45.30 41.50 -22.65
C LEU A 5 -44.10 42.48 -22.60
N GLY A 6 -43.27 42.56 -21.55
CA GLY A 6 -42.90 41.51 -20.60
C GLY A 6 -41.69 40.75 -21.14
N GLY A 7 -40.52 40.76 -20.49
CA GLY A 7 -40.09 41.48 -19.30
C GLY A 7 -38.61 41.18 -19.07
N ALA A 8 -37.81 42.13 -18.57
CA ALA A 8 -36.36 41.99 -18.54
C ALA A 8 -35.91 40.77 -17.71
N ALA A 9 -35.05 39.93 -18.29
CA ALA A 9 -34.53 38.73 -17.64
C ALA A 9 -33.61 39.10 -16.46
N ALA A 10 -34.19 39.16 -15.26
CA ALA A 10 -33.48 39.43 -14.02
C ALA A 10 -32.54 38.25 -13.67
N GLY A 11 -31.31 38.30 -14.20
CA GLY A 11 -30.25 37.36 -13.85
C GLY A 11 -29.99 37.38 -12.35
N GLY A 12 -30.50 36.37 -11.64
CA GLY A 12 -30.54 36.34 -10.18
C GLY A 12 -29.13 36.29 -9.58
N ALA A 13 -28.59 37.46 -9.21
CA ALA A 13 -27.24 37.61 -8.69
C ALA A 13 -26.98 36.70 -7.49
N MET A 14 -26.25 35.60 -7.72
CA MET A 14 -25.87 34.66 -6.68
C MET A 14 -25.03 35.37 -5.62
N SER A 15 -25.56 35.48 -4.40
CA SER A 15 -24.86 36.19 -3.32
C SER A 15 -23.45 35.61 -3.11
N PRO A 16 -22.43 36.44 -2.82
CA PRO A 16 -21.02 36.02 -2.84
C PRO A 16 -20.71 34.85 -1.89
N ARG A 17 -21.51 34.68 -0.84
CA ARG A 17 -21.42 33.56 0.11
C ARG A 17 -21.97 32.23 -0.42
N ARG A 18 -22.78 32.23 -1.49
CA ARG A 18 -23.25 31.03 -2.20
C ARG A 18 -22.27 30.60 -3.29
N SER A 19 -21.80 31.53 -4.11
CA SER A 19 -20.78 31.27 -5.14
C SER A 19 -19.45 30.78 -4.53
N LEU A 20 -18.97 31.39 -3.44
CA LEU A 20 -17.78 30.90 -2.72
C LEU A 20 -17.94 29.46 -2.20
N ARG A 21 -19.14 29.08 -1.73
CA ARG A 21 -19.41 27.70 -1.26
C ARG A 21 -19.45 26.69 -2.40
N LEU A 22 -20.05 27.06 -3.54
CA LEU A 22 -20.06 26.23 -4.73
C LEU A 22 -18.65 26.01 -5.28
N LEU A 23 -17.80 27.05 -5.29
CA LEU A 23 -16.38 26.94 -5.66
C LEU A 23 -15.60 25.99 -4.73
N VAL A 24 -15.79 26.08 -3.41
CA VAL A 24 -15.11 25.17 -2.46
C VAL A 24 -15.58 23.72 -2.63
N VAL A 25 -16.89 23.47 -2.84
CA VAL A 25 -17.40 22.12 -3.10
C VAL A 25 -16.90 21.58 -4.44
N ALA A 26 -16.89 22.40 -5.50
CA ALA A 26 -16.36 22.01 -6.80
C ALA A 26 -14.84 21.70 -6.73
N ALA A 27 -14.06 22.49 -5.99
CA ALA A 27 -12.64 22.24 -5.78
C ALA A 27 -12.36 20.95 -5.01
N LEU A 28 -13.16 20.64 -3.97
CA LEU A 28 -13.05 19.37 -3.22
C LEU A 28 -13.45 18.16 -4.08
N LEU A 29 -14.50 18.27 -4.88
CA LEU A 29 -14.92 17.24 -5.83
C LEU A 29 -13.86 17.03 -6.93
N ALA A 30 -13.27 18.10 -7.46
CA ALA A 30 -12.18 18.03 -8.43
C ALA A 30 -10.93 17.39 -7.83
N ALA A 31 -10.55 17.73 -6.59
CA ALA A 31 -9.43 17.11 -5.90
C ALA A 31 -9.67 15.61 -5.66
N ALA A 32 -10.88 15.21 -5.26
CA ALA A 32 -11.26 13.81 -5.12
C ALA A 32 -11.23 13.04 -6.46
N ALA A 33 -11.75 13.65 -7.54
CA ALA A 33 -11.71 13.07 -8.88
C ALA A 33 -10.27 12.92 -9.40
N VAL A 34 -9.40 13.92 -9.20
CA VAL A 34 -7.97 13.85 -9.54
C VAL A 34 -7.22 12.80 -8.72
N GLY A 35 -7.62 12.57 -7.46
CA GLY A 35 -7.13 11.45 -6.65
C GLY A 35 -7.52 10.10 -7.25
N LEU A 36 -8.82 9.91 -7.53
CA LEU A 36 -9.35 8.68 -8.16
C LEU A 36 -8.71 8.39 -9.53
N LEU A 37 -8.52 9.41 -10.37
CA LEU A 37 -7.86 9.30 -11.68
C LEU A 37 -6.37 8.95 -11.56
N ARG A 38 -5.67 9.40 -10.52
CA ARG A 38 -4.28 8.97 -10.24
C ARG A 38 -4.20 7.55 -9.69
N SER A 39 -5.12 7.15 -8.82
CA SER A 39 -5.15 5.77 -8.30
C SER A 39 -5.56 4.73 -9.36
N SER A 40 -6.09 5.15 -10.50
CA SER A 40 -6.48 4.28 -11.62
C SER A 40 -5.54 4.35 -12.82
N SER A 41 -4.38 5.02 -12.72
CA SER A 41 -3.41 5.12 -13.82
C SER A 41 -2.47 3.90 -13.94
N SER A 42 -2.64 2.86 -13.13
CA SER A 42 -2.03 1.55 -13.39
C SER A 42 -2.79 0.88 -14.52
N GLY A 43 -2.19 0.85 -15.72
CA GLY A 43 -2.78 0.19 -16.89
C GLY A 43 -3.00 -1.32 -16.66
N PRO A 44 -3.92 -1.95 -17.40
CA PRO A 44 -4.19 -3.38 -17.24
C PRO A 44 -2.96 -4.20 -17.65
N ASP A 45 -2.36 -4.86 -16.66
CA ASP A 45 -1.19 -5.72 -16.82
C ASP A 45 -1.59 -6.98 -17.61
N THR A 46 -1.02 -7.18 -18.79
CA THR A 46 -1.43 -8.27 -19.70
C THR A 46 -0.90 -9.64 -19.28
N ASP A 47 0.01 -9.71 -18.31
CA ASP A 47 0.47 -10.97 -17.73
C ASP A 47 -0.49 -11.43 -16.59
N PRO A 48 -1.15 -12.59 -16.71
CA PRO A 48 -1.99 -13.13 -15.64
C PRO A 48 -1.17 -13.54 -14.40
N VAL A 49 0.12 -13.90 -14.56
CA VAL A 49 1.02 -14.20 -13.44
C VAL A 49 1.27 -12.92 -12.64
N ARG A 50 1.67 -11.84 -13.32
CA ARG A 50 1.87 -10.51 -12.70
C ARG A 50 0.60 -9.97 -12.05
N THR A 51 -0.56 -10.13 -12.69
CA THR A 51 -1.88 -9.76 -12.15
C THR A 51 -2.22 -10.48 -10.84
N VAL A 52 -1.89 -11.78 -10.71
CA VAL A 52 -2.11 -12.53 -9.46
C VAL A 52 -1.05 -12.15 -8.42
N ALA A 53 0.22 -12.05 -8.82
CA ALA A 53 1.35 -11.74 -7.96
C ALA A 53 1.34 -10.31 -7.39
N GLY A 54 0.77 -9.33 -8.09
CA GLY A 54 0.58 -7.96 -7.58
C GLY A 54 -0.43 -7.89 -6.43
N GLY A 55 -1.37 -8.85 -6.36
CA GLY A 55 -2.28 -9.03 -5.23
C GLY A 55 -1.69 -9.83 -4.06
N LEU A 56 -0.41 -10.20 -4.12
CA LEU A 56 0.32 -10.93 -3.09
C LEU A 56 1.49 -10.10 -2.57
N ARG A 57 1.85 -10.31 -1.30
CA ARG A 57 2.94 -9.67 -0.59
C ARG A 57 4.05 -10.68 -0.30
N CYS A 58 5.31 -10.28 -0.48
CA CYS A 58 6.44 -11.12 -0.09
C CYS A 58 6.67 -11.02 1.43
N PRO A 59 6.53 -12.13 2.20
CA PRO A 59 6.67 -12.09 3.66
C PRO A 59 8.10 -11.78 4.14
N ALA A 60 9.11 -11.97 3.28
CA ALA A 60 10.52 -11.69 3.57
C ALA A 60 11.02 -10.33 3.04
N CYS A 61 10.17 -9.53 2.38
CA CYS A 61 10.59 -8.37 1.59
C CYS A 61 10.02 -7.04 2.10
N GLN A 62 9.96 -6.82 3.42
CA GLN A 62 9.49 -5.56 4.04
C GLN A 62 8.09 -5.08 3.56
N GLY A 63 7.25 -5.97 3.01
CA GLY A 63 5.92 -5.65 2.51
C GLY A 63 5.82 -5.26 1.03
N GLU A 64 6.86 -5.49 0.21
CA GLU A 64 6.79 -5.41 -1.26
C GLU A 64 5.80 -6.42 -1.87
N SER A 65 5.33 -6.15 -3.09
CA SER A 65 4.50 -7.09 -3.86
C SER A 65 5.33 -8.29 -4.38
N VAL A 66 4.65 -9.42 -4.63
CA VAL A 66 5.28 -10.59 -5.27
C VAL A 66 5.49 -10.35 -6.78
N ALA A 67 4.80 -9.40 -7.41
CA ALA A 67 5.04 -9.04 -8.80
C ALA A 67 6.36 -8.26 -9.00
N ASP A 68 6.68 -7.38 -8.05
CA ASP A 68 7.74 -6.38 -8.22
C ASP A 68 9.02 -6.71 -7.44
N SER A 69 8.94 -7.47 -6.33
CA SER A 69 10.11 -7.79 -5.52
C SER A 69 11.10 -8.72 -6.23
N ALA A 70 12.40 -8.37 -6.16
CA ALA A 70 13.50 -9.13 -6.75
C ALA A 70 13.97 -10.35 -5.92
N SER A 71 13.33 -10.65 -4.78
CA SER A 71 13.81 -11.72 -3.89
C SER A 71 13.63 -13.14 -4.47
N PRO A 72 14.46 -14.12 -4.05
CA PRO A 72 14.26 -15.53 -4.40
C PRO A 72 12.91 -16.10 -3.94
N ILE A 73 12.37 -15.62 -2.81
CA ILE A 73 11.03 -15.99 -2.33
C ILE A 73 9.96 -15.47 -3.28
N ALA A 74 10.03 -14.20 -3.70
CA ALA A 74 9.09 -13.64 -4.66
C ALA A 74 9.18 -14.34 -6.03
N ALA A 75 10.38 -14.71 -6.49
CA ALA A 75 10.57 -15.51 -7.69
C ALA A 75 9.90 -16.90 -7.59
N ALA A 76 10.11 -17.62 -6.49
CA ALA A 76 9.47 -18.93 -6.25
C ALA A 76 7.94 -18.82 -6.14
N MET A 77 7.43 -17.76 -5.51
CA MET A 77 5.99 -17.48 -5.44
C MET A 77 5.41 -17.17 -6.82
N ARG A 78 6.08 -16.36 -7.66
CA ARG A 78 5.69 -16.12 -9.07
C ARG A 78 5.65 -17.40 -9.88
N GLN A 79 6.63 -18.30 -9.72
CA GLN A 79 6.62 -19.59 -10.40
C GLN A 79 5.43 -20.47 -9.94
N SER A 80 5.16 -20.55 -8.64
CA SER A 80 4.00 -21.29 -8.11
C SER A 80 2.64 -20.70 -8.53
N VAL A 81 2.57 -19.38 -8.78
CA VAL A 81 1.41 -18.74 -9.44
C VAL A 81 1.28 -19.21 -10.88
N ALA A 82 2.36 -19.20 -11.66
CA ALA A 82 2.35 -19.62 -13.06
C ALA A 82 1.97 -21.10 -13.23
N GLU A 83 2.53 -21.99 -12.40
CA GLU A 83 2.19 -23.42 -12.37
C GLU A 83 0.71 -23.66 -12.05
N GLN A 84 0.12 -22.88 -11.13
CA GLN A 84 -1.29 -23.01 -10.79
C GLN A 84 -2.23 -22.42 -11.85
N LEU A 85 -1.83 -21.34 -12.54
CA LEU A 85 -2.55 -20.81 -13.70
C LEU A 85 -2.52 -21.82 -14.87
N ALA A 86 -1.40 -22.49 -15.10
CA ALA A 86 -1.28 -23.56 -16.09
C ALA A 86 -2.14 -24.80 -15.73
N GLN A 87 -2.40 -25.04 -14.45
CA GLN A 87 -3.38 -26.03 -13.96
C GLN A 87 -4.85 -25.56 -14.06
N GLY A 88 -5.11 -24.37 -14.63
CA GLY A 88 -6.46 -23.82 -14.79
C GLY A 88 -7.09 -23.28 -13.51
N ARG A 89 -6.33 -23.10 -12.41
CA ARG A 89 -6.87 -22.54 -11.15
C ARG A 89 -7.17 -21.06 -11.29
N SER A 90 -8.27 -20.61 -10.70
CA SER A 90 -8.63 -19.19 -10.70
C SER A 90 -7.74 -18.35 -9.77
N PRO A 91 -7.55 -17.05 -10.05
CA PRO A 91 -6.90 -16.10 -9.13
C PRO A 91 -7.41 -16.11 -7.68
N ALA A 92 -8.67 -16.51 -7.46
CA ALA A 92 -9.29 -16.57 -6.14
C ALA A 92 -9.04 -17.90 -5.40
N GLU A 93 -8.59 -18.94 -6.10
CA GLU A 93 -8.11 -20.20 -5.51
C GLU A 93 -6.62 -20.11 -5.22
N ILE A 94 -5.84 -19.54 -6.15
CA ILE A 94 -4.41 -19.29 -5.97
C ILE A 94 -4.17 -18.41 -4.73
N ARG A 95 -4.89 -17.29 -4.60
CA ARG A 95 -4.80 -16.44 -3.40
C ARG A 95 -5.20 -17.16 -2.11
N ARG A 96 -6.17 -18.08 -2.13
CA ARG A 96 -6.51 -18.93 -0.97
C ARG A 96 -5.38 -19.88 -0.60
N TRP A 97 -4.81 -20.57 -1.57
CA TRP A 97 -3.69 -21.50 -1.36
C TRP A 97 -2.45 -20.81 -0.77
N PHE A 98 -2.19 -19.55 -1.14
CA PHE A 98 -1.17 -18.73 -0.48
C PHE A 98 -1.57 -18.35 0.95
N VAL A 99 -2.80 -17.92 1.21
CA VAL A 99 -3.28 -17.59 2.58
C VAL A 99 -3.26 -18.80 3.51
N GLU A 100 -3.60 -19.99 3.02
CA GLU A 100 -3.54 -21.26 3.76
C GLU A 100 -2.11 -21.66 4.15
N ARG A 101 -1.08 -21.12 3.47
CA ARG A 101 0.33 -21.45 3.69
C ARG A 101 1.14 -20.33 4.38
N TYR A 102 0.73 -19.08 4.21
CA TYR A 102 1.48 -17.90 4.66
C TYR A 102 0.65 -16.91 5.52
N GLY A 103 -0.60 -17.25 5.85
CA GLY A 103 -1.52 -16.38 6.60
C GLY A 103 -2.14 -15.27 5.75
N THR A 104 -3.00 -14.45 6.36
CA THR A 104 -3.69 -13.34 5.66
C THR A 104 -2.75 -12.25 5.16
N ASP A 105 -1.58 -12.13 5.78
CA ASP A 105 -0.65 -11.01 5.59
C ASP A 105 0.16 -11.14 4.27
N VAL A 106 0.03 -12.30 3.61
CA VAL A 106 0.49 -12.55 2.24
C VAL A 106 -0.39 -11.85 1.18
N LEU A 107 -1.52 -11.25 1.56
CA LEU A 107 -2.35 -10.49 0.62
C LEU A 107 -1.90 -9.01 0.52
N ALA A 108 -1.90 -8.52 -0.72
CA ALA A 108 -1.83 -7.10 -1.11
C ALA A 108 -2.70 -6.19 -0.23
N ASP A 109 -3.96 -6.61 -0.15
CA ASP A 109 -5.09 -5.91 0.44
C ASP A 109 -5.78 -6.87 1.42
N PRO A 110 -5.78 -6.60 2.73
CA PRO A 110 -6.30 -7.52 3.74
C PRO A 110 -7.83 -7.66 3.61
N PRO A 111 -8.38 -8.89 3.77
CA PRO A 111 -9.78 -9.15 3.45
C PRO A 111 -10.74 -8.28 4.30
N ALA A 112 -11.66 -7.59 3.64
CA ALA A 112 -12.58 -6.62 4.24
C ALA A 112 -13.68 -7.26 5.12
N ARG A 113 -13.27 -7.89 6.24
CA ARG A 113 -14.15 -8.52 7.24
C ARG A 113 -13.70 -8.08 8.64
N GLY A 114 -14.66 -7.72 9.49
CA GLY A 114 -14.36 -7.22 10.83
C GLY A 114 -13.76 -5.80 10.84
N VAL A 115 -12.56 -5.65 11.42
CA VAL A 115 -11.99 -4.35 11.82
C VAL A 115 -11.81 -3.38 10.65
N SER A 116 -11.39 -3.85 9.48
CA SER A 116 -11.23 -3.01 8.27
C SER A 116 -12.53 -2.32 7.85
N LEU A 117 -13.67 -2.95 8.11
CA LEU A 117 -15.00 -2.40 7.81
C LEU A 117 -15.36 -1.28 8.79
N LEU A 118 -14.95 -1.41 10.06
CA LEU A 118 -15.11 -0.36 11.08
C LEU A 118 -14.23 0.87 10.77
N LEU A 119 -13.01 0.63 10.26
CA LEU A 119 -12.06 1.66 9.85
C LEU A 119 -12.61 2.56 8.72
N TRP A 120 -13.43 2.01 7.82
CA TRP A 120 -14.14 2.76 6.78
C TRP A 120 -15.50 3.32 7.23
N ALA A 121 -16.20 2.62 8.14
CA ALA A 121 -17.50 3.06 8.65
C ALA A 121 -17.41 4.37 9.46
N VAL A 122 -16.35 4.56 10.24
CA VAL A 122 -16.17 5.78 11.07
C VAL A 122 -16.02 7.06 10.22
N PRO A 123 -15.13 7.14 9.21
CA PRO A 123 -15.09 8.25 8.26
C PRO A 123 -16.42 8.51 7.54
N ALA A 124 -17.10 7.45 7.09
CA ALA A 124 -18.38 7.55 6.40
C ALA A 124 -19.48 8.13 7.31
N LEU A 125 -19.58 7.66 8.56
CA LEU A 125 -20.51 8.17 9.56
C LEU A 125 -20.21 9.64 9.93
N ALA A 126 -18.94 10.03 10.03
CA ALA A 126 -18.55 11.41 10.28
C ALA A 126 -18.99 12.34 9.12
N LEU A 127 -18.78 11.92 7.87
CA LEU A 127 -19.24 12.62 6.66
C LEU A 127 -20.77 12.74 6.61
N LEU A 128 -21.50 11.65 6.89
CA LEU A 128 -22.96 11.64 6.91
C LEU A 128 -23.53 12.52 8.03
N ALA A 129 -22.92 12.51 9.22
CA ALA A 129 -23.31 13.37 10.34
C ALA A 129 -23.07 14.86 10.02
N ALA A 130 -21.92 15.20 9.44
CA ALA A 130 -21.61 16.56 8.99
C ALA A 130 -22.58 17.04 7.89
N GLY A 131 -22.87 16.18 6.90
CA GLY A 131 -23.86 16.45 5.85
C GLY A 131 -25.26 16.66 6.40
N ALA A 132 -25.71 15.82 7.34
CA ALA A 132 -27.02 15.94 7.98
C ALA A 132 -27.13 17.21 8.87
N ALA A 133 -26.04 17.63 9.53
CA ALA A 133 -25.98 18.88 10.27
C ALA A 133 -26.02 20.10 9.33
N ALA A 134 -25.30 20.05 8.20
CA ALA A 134 -25.34 21.08 7.17
C ALA A 134 -26.75 21.21 6.56
N LEU A 135 -27.40 20.11 6.18
CA LEU A 135 -28.75 20.11 5.62
C LEU A 135 -29.81 20.63 6.60
N ARG A 136 -29.69 20.32 7.90
CA ARG A 136 -30.58 20.87 8.94
C ARG A 136 -30.37 22.37 9.19
N THR A 137 -29.13 22.86 9.13
CA THR A 137 -28.81 24.28 9.37
C THR A 137 -28.97 25.18 8.14
N LEU A 138 -28.90 24.61 6.93
CA LEU A 138 -29.07 25.32 5.66
C LEU A 138 -30.50 25.24 5.11
N ARG A 139 -31.39 24.43 5.69
CA ARG A 139 -32.81 24.35 5.30
C ARG A 139 -33.43 25.75 5.41
N PRO A 140 -33.96 26.33 4.32
CA PRO A 140 -34.64 27.61 4.41
C PRO A 140 -35.82 27.50 5.36
N ARG A 141 -35.90 28.39 6.35
CA ARG A 141 -37.19 28.65 6.99
C ARG A 141 -38.11 29.16 5.89
N ARG A 142 -39.25 28.51 5.70
CA ARG A 142 -40.31 29.05 4.83
C ARG A 142 -40.61 30.47 5.33
N PRO A 143 -40.73 31.48 4.46
CA PRO A 143 -41.35 32.73 4.86
C PRO A 143 -42.72 32.36 5.41
N GLU A 144 -42.95 32.66 6.69
CA GLU A 144 -44.30 32.59 7.23
C GLU A 144 -45.01 33.80 6.65
N GLU A 145 -45.93 33.55 5.71
CA GLU A 145 -46.53 34.58 4.86
C GLU A 145 -47.63 35.35 5.62
N ALA A 146 -47.20 35.98 6.71
CA ALA A 146 -47.98 36.88 7.52
C ALA A 146 -48.28 38.13 6.68
N ALA A 147 -49.38 38.07 5.93
CA ALA A 147 -49.96 39.16 5.15
C ALA A 147 -50.46 40.29 6.07
N GLY A 148 -49.52 41.02 6.67
CA GLY A 148 -49.76 42.12 7.58
C GLY A 148 -50.45 43.29 6.88
N ARG A 149 -51.73 43.51 7.19
CA ARG A 149 -52.41 44.77 6.85
C ARG A 149 -51.78 45.92 7.63
N ALA A 150 -51.09 46.81 6.93
CA ALA A 150 -50.77 48.17 7.35
C ALA A 150 -50.71 49.04 6.07
N GLY A 151 -51.20 50.27 6.01
CA GLY A 151 -51.74 51.18 7.03
C GLY A 151 -51.37 52.63 6.63
N PRO A 152 -51.39 53.64 7.54
CA PRO A 152 -52.14 53.77 8.79
C PRO A 152 -53.67 53.94 8.52
N VAL A 153 -54.49 54.96 8.86
CA VAL A 153 -54.45 56.27 9.57
C VAL A 153 -55.90 56.53 10.08
N ALA A 154 -56.26 57.41 11.04
CA ALA A 154 -55.53 58.39 11.85
C ALA A 154 -56.23 58.67 13.20
N ARG A 155 -55.54 59.39 14.09
CA ARG A 155 -56.01 60.11 15.29
C ARG A 155 -56.64 59.35 16.49
N ARG A 156 -56.04 59.66 17.66
CA ARG A 156 -56.52 59.67 19.07
C ARG A 156 -56.29 58.45 20.00
N ARG A 157 -55.50 58.77 21.05
CA ARG A 157 -55.58 58.39 22.48
C ARG A 157 -54.93 57.09 23.02
N THR A 158 -53.89 57.34 23.84
CA THR A 158 -53.58 56.69 25.15
C THR A 158 -53.02 55.24 25.10
N PRO A 159 -52.42 54.69 26.17
CA PRO A 159 -50.96 54.83 26.34
C PRO A 159 -50.22 53.49 26.55
N GLY A 160 -48.98 53.36 26.04
CA GLY A 160 -48.23 52.11 26.15
C GLY A 160 -46.70 52.28 26.05
N SER A 161 -46.00 51.61 26.97
CA SER A 161 -44.54 51.58 27.16
C SER A 161 -43.75 50.80 26.08
N ALA A 162 -42.42 50.78 26.24
CA ALA A 162 -41.37 50.04 25.51
C ALA A 162 -41.06 50.56 24.08
N ALA A 163 -39.89 51.16 23.81
CA ALA A 163 -38.48 50.74 23.99
C ALA A 163 -37.95 49.85 22.84
N PRO A 164 -36.75 50.12 22.28
CA PRO A 164 -36.29 49.50 21.04
C PRO A 164 -35.80 48.04 21.23
N PRO A 165 -36.02 47.15 20.24
CA PRO A 165 -35.62 45.74 20.34
C PRO A 165 -34.09 45.56 20.22
N THR A 166 -33.46 45.21 21.35
CA THR A 166 -32.03 44.84 21.43
C THR A 166 -31.80 43.36 21.05
N PRO A 167 -30.56 42.95 20.68
CA PRO A 167 -30.38 41.75 19.86
C PRO A 167 -30.16 40.43 20.62
N ARG A 168 -30.78 39.36 20.08
CA ARG A 168 -30.35 37.94 20.12
C ARG A 168 -30.17 37.29 21.51
N GLY A 169 -31.15 36.45 21.89
CA GLY A 169 -31.12 35.64 23.11
C GLY A 169 -29.94 34.65 23.25
N PRO A 170 -29.60 34.26 24.49
CA PRO A 170 -28.34 33.60 24.82
C PRO A 170 -28.18 32.16 24.28
N THR A 171 -29.29 31.47 23.99
CA THR A 171 -29.29 30.09 23.47
C THR A 171 -28.61 29.99 22.10
N ALA A 172 -28.88 30.94 21.19
CA ALA A 172 -28.24 30.98 19.88
C ALA A 172 -26.71 31.17 19.97
N ARG A 173 -26.24 31.96 20.94
CA ARG A 173 -24.81 32.20 21.18
C ARG A 173 -24.12 30.96 21.75
N ARG A 174 -24.77 30.23 22.67
CA ARG A 174 -24.26 28.94 23.19
C ARG A 174 -24.19 27.86 22.10
N LEU A 175 -25.24 27.73 21.28
CA LEU A 175 -25.28 26.70 20.22
C LEU A 175 -24.22 26.94 19.14
N TRP A 176 -23.95 28.21 18.81
CA TRP A 176 -22.84 28.58 17.92
C TRP A 176 -21.48 28.25 18.54
N TRP A 177 -21.27 28.54 19.83
CA TRP A 177 -20.03 28.20 20.55
C TRP A 177 -19.75 26.69 20.59
N VAL A 178 -20.75 25.85 20.89
CA VAL A 178 -20.59 24.39 20.89
C VAL A 178 -20.28 23.87 19.49
N SER A 179 -20.92 24.43 18.46
CA SER A 179 -20.67 24.07 17.06
C SER A 179 -19.24 24.45 16.62
N SER A 180 -18.79 25.67 16.94
CA SER A 180 -17.42 26.12 16.66
C SER A 180 -16.38 25.31 17.45
N ALA A 181 -16.63 25.00 18.73
CA ALA A 181 -15.74 24.17 19.53
C ALA A 181 -15.59 22.74 18.94
N GLY A 182 -16.69 22.12 18.52
CA GLY A 182 -16.67 20.81 17.87
C GLY A 182 -15.91 20.81 16.54
N VAL A 183 -16.10 21.84 15.71
CA VAL A 183 -15.35 21.98 14.45
C VAL A 183 -13.86 22.24 14.71
N THR A 184 -13.51 23.10 15.66
CA THR A 184 -12.10 23.34 16.02
C THR A 184 -11.45 22.07 16.58
N LEU A 185 -12.14 21.31 17.44
CA LEU A 185 -11.63 20.04 17.98
C LEU A 185 -11.42 19.01 16.86
N LEU A 186 -12.35 18.92 15.90
CA LEU A 186 -12.23 18.03 14.74
C LEU A 186 -11.07 18.45 13.83
N VAL A 187 -10.92 19.75 13.53
CA VAL A 187 -9.81 20.27 12.71
C VAL A 187 -8.47 20.06 13.42
N VAL A 188 -8.39 20.26 14.74
CA VAL A 188 -7.17 19.96 15.52
C VAL A 188 -6.90 18.46 15.54
N ALA A 189 -7.89 17.59 15.73
CA ALA A 189 -7.71 16.15 15.69
C ALA A 189 -7.22 15.67 14.31
N VAL A 190 -7.78 16.20 13.22
CA VAL A 190 -7.35 15.92 11.84
C VAL A 190 -5.96 16.49 11.57
N ALA A 191 -5.63 17.69 12.03
CA ALA A 191 -4.31 18.29 11.88
C ALA A 191 -3.23 17.55 12.69
N VAL A 192 -3.56 17.08 13.90
CA VAL A 192 -2.69 16.22 14.71
C VAL A 192 -2.50 14.87 14.01
N ALA A 193 -3.57 14.22 13.55
CA ALA A 193 -3.47 12.96 12.80
C ALA A 193 -2.62 13.12 11.52
N ALA A 194 -2.87 14.16 10.74
CA ALA A 194 -2.09 14.51 9.55
C ALA A 194 -0.62 14.83 9.88
N GLY A 195 -0.35 15.48 11.02
CA GLY A 195 0.99 15.71 11.55
C GLY A 195 1.67 14.44 12.07
N GLN A 196 0.91 13.41 12.48
CA GLN A 196 1.47 12.10 12.83
C GLN A 196 1.83 11.28 11.58
N THR A 197 1.01 11.33 10.53
CA THR A 197 1.35 10.76 9.20
C THR A 197 2.41 11.56 8.45
N GLY A 198 2.54 12.85 8.78
CA GLY A 198 3.50 13.80 8.19
C GLY A 198 4.78 13.97 9.00
N ARG A 199 5.02 13.17 10.06
CA ARG A 199 6.38 13.04 10.59
C ARG A 199 7.23 12.44 9.47
N PRO A 200 8.38 13.05 9.09
CA PRO A 200 9.33 12.34 8.25
C PRO A 200 9.70 11.05 8.98
N ALA A 201 9.77 9.93 8.25
CA ALA A 201 10.34 8.71 8.81
C ALA A 201 11.70 9.05 9.45
N PRO A 202 12.03 8.53 10.64
CA PRO A 202 13.28 8.85 11.32
C PRO A 202 14.41 8.62 10.33
N ALA A 203 15.18 9.69 10.04
CA ALA A 203 16.05 9.77 8.88
C ALA A 203 16.86 8.49 8.75
N ALA A 204 16.66 7.77 7.63
CA ALA A 204 17.10 6.38 7.51
C ALA A 204 18.56 6.27 7.96
N PRO A 205 18.89 5.35 8.89
CA PRO A 205 20.24 5.25 9.44
C PRO A 205 21.23 5.17 8.28
N PRO A 206 22.35 5.93 8.34
CA PRO A 206 23.19 6.22 7.18
C PRO A 206 23.48 4.92 6.43
N ALA A 207 22.97 4.85 5.20
CA ALA A 207 22.66 3.59 4.55
C ALA A 207 23.89 2.67 4.56
N ASP A 208 23.76 1.55 5.31
CA ASP A 208 24.84 0.59 5.53
C ASP A 208 25.48 0.24 4.18
N PRO A 209 26.76 0.60 3.93
CA PRO A 209 27.37 0.45 2.61
C PRO A 209 27.28 -0.99 2.12
N VAL A 210 27.43 -1.95 3.04
CA VAL A 210 27.27 -3.38 2.78
C VAL A 210 25.83 -3.70 2.33
N ALA A 211 24.80 -3.17 2.99
CA ALA A 211 23.40 -3.37 2.58
C ALA A 211 23.09 -2.76 1.20
N VAL A 212 23.69 -1.62 0.84
CA VAL A 212 23.56 -1.02 -0.50
C VAL A 212 24.22 -1.92 -1.56
N THR A 213 25.45 -2.37 -1.31
CA THR A 213 26.17 -3.31 -2.18
C THR A 213 25.41 -4.64 -2.33
N LEU A 214 24.83 -5.16 -1.24
CA LEU A 214 23.99 -6.37 -1.24
C LEU A 214 22.63 -6.19 -1.92
N GLN A 215 22.09 -4.96 -2.03
CA GLN A 215 20.92 -4.66 -2.86
C GLN A 215 21.31 -4.71 -4.34
N LEU A 216 22.33 -3.96 -4.74
CA LEU A 216 22.80 -3.92 -6.13
C LEU A 216 23.23 -5.31 -6.64
N ALA A 217 23.87 -6.13 -5.80
CA ALA A 217 24.21 -7.51 -6.14
C ALA A 217 22.97 -8.37 -6.46
N ARG A 218 21.88 -8.24 -5.68
CA ARG A 218 20.60 -8.92 -5.93
C ARG A 218 19.92 -8.42 -7.20
N ASP A 219 19.96 -7.11 -7.44
CA ASP A 219 19.39 -6.51 -8.64
C ASP A 219 20.15 -6.96 -9.92
N LEU A 220 21.46 -7.25 -9.80
CA LEU A 220 22.27 -7.86 -10.86
C LEU A 220 22.00 -9.37 -11.04
N GLU A 221 21.77 -10.14 -9.97
CA GLU A 221 21.31 -11.54 -10.08
C GLU A 221 19.96 -11.61 -10.81
N GLY A 222 19.04 -10.67 -10.54
CA GLY A 222 17.76 -10.54 -11.25
C GLY A 222 17.92 -10.24 -12.74
N GLN A 223 18.97 -9.49 -13.11
CA GLN A 223 19.40 -9.26 -14.49
C GLN A 223 20.21 -10.43 -15.10
N GLN A 224 20.41 -11.54 -14.37
CA GLN A 224 21.29 -12.65 -14.74
C GLN A 224 22.77 -12.27 -14.93
N ARG A 225 23.21 -11.12 -14.39
CA ARG A 225 24.58 -10.60 -14.50
C ARG A 225 25.47 -11.13 -13.38
N TYR A 226 25.59 -12.45 -13.33
CA TYR A 226 26.12 -13.19 -12.19
C TYR A 226 27.60 -12.87 -11.87
N ASP A 227 28.46 -12.62 -12.86
CA ASP A 227 29.85 -12.17 -12.64
C ASP A 227 29.93 -10.86 -11.84
N ALA A 228 29.06 -9.90 -12.19
CA ALA A 228 29.01 -8.59 -11.54
C ALA A 228 28.41 -8.70 -10.13
N ALA A 229 27.39 -9.54 -9.93
CA ALA A 229 26.89 -9.86 -8.59
C ALA A 229 27.97 -10.52 -7.72
N ALA A 230 28.73 -11.47 -8.28
CA ALA A 230 29.85 -12.12 -7.60
C ALA A 230 31.03 -11.16 -7.32
N ALA A 231 31.21 -10.09 -8.08
CA ALA A 231 32.16 -9.03 -7.74
C ALA A 231 31.71 -8.27 -6.48
N LEU A 232 30.44 -7.85 -6.44
CA LEU A 232 29.88 -7.11 -5.30
C LEU A 232 29.75 -7.96 -4.02
N TYR A 233 29.47 -9.27 -4.13
CA TYR A 233 29.50 -10.14 -2.94
C TYR A 233 30.92 -10.28 -2.36
N ARG A 234 31.96 -10.41 -3.20
CA ARG A 234 33.37 -10.38 -2.74
C ARG A 234 33.76 -9.05 -2.12
N GLU A 235 33.11 -7.94 -2.50
CA GLU A 235 33.31 -6.63 -1.91
C GLU A 235 32.65 -6.55 -0.52
N ALA A 236 31.35 -6.85 -0.44
CA ALA A 236 30.59 -6.91 0.82
C ALA A 236 31.26 -7.81 1.89
N LEU A 237 31.87 -8.92 1.48
CA LEU A 237 32.59 -9.86 2.36
C LEU A 237 33.89 -9.31 2.97
N ARG A 238 34.50 -8.27 2.38
CA ARG A 238 35.68 -7.60 2.97
C ARG A 238 35.29 -6.75 4.17
N ASP A 239 34.15 -6.06 4.05
CA ASP A 239 33.62 -5.19 5.09
C ASP A 239 32.87 -5.98 6.17
N ARG A 240 32.20 -7.08 5.78
CA ARG A 240 31.42 -7.93 6.67
C ARG A 240 31.48 -9.40 6.23
N PRO A 241 32.40 -10.20 6.80
CA PRO A 241 32.39 -11.65 6.65
C PRO A 241 31.07 -12.24 7.19
N ASP A 242 30.34 -12.96 6.34
CA ASP A 242 29.05 -13.57 6.66
C ASP A 242 28.81 -14.82 5.79
N ASP A 243 28.34 -15.91 6.41
CA ASP A 243 28.13 -17.19 5.71
C ASP A 243 26.98 -17.15 4.71
N GLY A 244 25.97 -16.30 4.91
CA GLY A 244 24.91 -16.06 3.95
C GLY A 244 25.41 -15.32 2.70
N ILE A 245 26.21 -14.27 2.87
CA ILE A 245 26.85 -13.57 1.74
C ILE A 245 27.82 -14.50 1.00
N GLN A 246 28.62 -15.29 1.73
CA GLN A 246 29.54 -16.28 1.16
C GLN A 246 28.81 -17.37 0.35
N LEU A 247 27.68 -17.85 0.85
CA LEU A 247 26.84 -18.82 0.15
C LEU A 247 26.19 -18.22 -1.11
N ARG A 248 25.74 -16.95 -1.07
CA ARG A 248 25.28 -16.24 -2.28
C ARG A 248 26.39 -16.05 -3.30
N LEU A 249 27.61 -15.70 -2.87
CA LEU A 249 28.78 -15.65 -3.75
C LEU A 249 28.99 -16.99 -4.44
N ALA A 250 28.97 -18.11 -3.70
CA ALA A 250 29.14 -19.43 -4.28
C ALA A 250 28.03 -19.79 -5.29
N PHE A 251 26.77 -19.41 -5.02
CA PHE A 251 25.66 -19.59 -5.96
C PHE A 251 25.80 -18.72 -7.22
N ALA A 252 26.15 -17.43 -7.06
CA ALA A 252 26.41 -16.53 -8.18
C ALA A 252 27.55 -17.06 -9.07
N LEU A 253 28.61 -17.64 -8.49
CA LEU A 253 29.71 -18.25 -9.25
C LEU A 253 29.28 -19.51 -10.02
N LEU A 254 28.42 -20.37 -9.47
CA LEU A 254 27.80 -21.47 -10.24
C LEU A 254 27.00 -20.96 -11.44
N ARG A 255 26.31 -19.82 -11.28
CA ARG A 255 25.48 -19.21 -12.32
C ARG A 255 26.30 -18.40 -13.34
N ALA A 256 27.51 -17.99 -12.98
CA ALA A 256 28.54 -17.40 -13.84
C ALA A 256 29.48 -18.46 -14.45
N ASP A 257 29.11 -19.73 -14.45
CA ASP A 257 29.87 -20.87 -14.99
C ASP A 257 31.18 -21.23 -14.23
N ASP A 258 31.70 -20.35 -13.36
CA ASP A 258 32.87 -20.54 -12.48
C ASP A 258 32.61 -21.53 -11.32
N ALA A 259 32.51 -22.81 -11.67
CA ALA A 259 32.40 -23.90 -10.71
C ALA A 259 33.61 -23.99 -9.77
N ALA A 260 34.82 -23.61 -10.21
CA ALA A 260 36.04 -23.68 -9.39
C ALA A 260 36.13 -22.55 -8.35
N GLY A 261 35.55 -21.37 -8.63
CA GLY A 261 35.29 -20.33 -7.65
C GLY A 261 34.19 -20.73 -6.67
N ALA A 262 33.06 -21.25 -7.17
CA ALA A 262 31.97 -21.72 -6.33
C ALA A 262 32.40 -22.80 -5.32
N GLU A 263 33.17 -23.80 -5.77
CA GLU A 263 33.66 -24.91 -4.94
C GLU A 263 34.65 -24.47 -3.85
N ARG A 264 35.32 -23.32 -4.02
CA ARG A 264 36.17 -22.70 -2.99
C ARG A 264 35.32 -21.89 -2.01
N ALA A 265 34.49 -20.99 -2.53
CA ALA A 265 33.63 -20.13 -1.71
C ALA A 265 32.72 -20.94 -0.76
N VAL A 266 32.11 -22.02 -1.25
CA VAL A 266 31.24 -22.89 -0.44
C VAL A 266 32.02 -23.76 0.56
N ARG A 267 33.30 -24.08 0.30
CA ARG A 267 34.13 -24.80 1.27
C ARG A 267 34.39 -23.98 2.52
N GLU A 268 34.51 -22.67 2.39
CA GLU A 268 34.68 -21.79 3.56
C GLU A 268 33.43 -21.81 4.46
N VAL A 269 32.23 -21.84 3.86
CA VAL A 269 30.97 -22.04 4.60
C VAL A 269 30.93 -23.42 5.25
N LEU A 270 31.24 -24.49 4.51
CA LEU A 270 31.21 -25.86 5.03
C LEU A 270 32.32 -26.16 6.05
N ALA A 271 33.41 -25.39 6.08
CA ALA A 271 34.43 -25.48 7.13
C ALA A 271 33.93 -24.93 8.48
N ARG A 272 32.93 -24.03 8.47
CA ARG A 272 32.28 -23.48 9.67
C ARG A 272 30.97 -24.21 9.99
N SER A 273 30.23 -24.62 8.96
CA SER A 273 28.90 -25.22 9.02
C SER A 273 28.83 -26.53 8.19
N PRO A 274 29.46 -27.65 8.64
CA PRO A 274 29.68 -28.85 7.81
C PRO A 274 28.43 -29.61 7.34
N GLU A 275 27.27 -29.29 7.91
CA GLU A 275 25.97 -29.91 7.61
C GLU A 275 24.97 -28.92 6.98
N SER A 276 25.44 -27.74 6.54
CA SER A 276 24.63 -26.76 5.80
C SER A 276 24.04 -27.41 4.53
N PRO A 277 22.71 -27.55 4.40
CA PRO A 277 22.11 -28.21 3.24
C PRO A 277 22.39 -27.46 1.93
N ASP A 278 22.27 -26.13 1.95
CA ASP A 278 22.58 -25.29 0.79
C ASP A 278 24.08 -25.31 0.45
N GLY A 279 24.94 -25.39 1.47
CA GLY A 279 26.38 -25.59 1.26
C GLY A 279 26.68 -26.91 0.55
N LEU A 280 26.06 -28.01 0.97
CA LEU A 280 26.21 -29.32 0.34
C LEU A 280 25.58 -29.38 -1.06
N LEU A 281 24.46 -28.71 -1.27
CA LEU A 281 23.83 -28.54 -2.59
C LEU A 281 24.76 -27.81 -3.57
N VAL A 282 25.28 -26.64 -3.18
CA VAL A 282 26.19 -25.84 -4.01
C VAL A 282 27.53 -26.55 -4.23
N LEU A 283 28.09 -27.20 -3.21
CA LEU A 283 29.30 -28.03 -3.35
C LEU A 283 29.08 -29.18 -4.34
N GLY A 284 28.00 -29.93 -4.20
CA GLY A 284 27.69 -31.06 -5.08
C GLY A 284 27.46 -30.63 -6.52
N LEU A 285 26.79 -29.49 -6.74
CA LEU A 285 26.60 -28.89 -8.07
C LEU A 285 27.93 -28.42 -8.70
N ALA A 286 28.83 -27.83 -7.90
CA ALA A 286 30.17 -27.45 -8.37
C ALA A 286 31.02 -28.67 -8.73
N GLN A 287 31.03 -29.69 -7.86
CA GLN A 287 31.77 -30.94 -8.05
C GLN A 287 31.38 -31.67 -9.35
N ARG A 288 30.15 -31.52 -9.87
CA ARG A 288 29.77 -32.11 -11.18
C ARG A 288 30.67 -31.66 -12.34
N ARG A 289 31.37 -30.53 -12.20
CA ARG A 289 32.34 -30.01 -13.19
C ARG A 289 33.78 -30.16 -12.74
N THR A 290 34.08 -30.02 -11.44
CA THR A 290 35.46 -30.00 -10.94
C THR A 290 35.97 -31.36 -10.44
N ARG A 291 35.13 -32.18 -9.80
CA ARG A 291 35.42 -33.56 -9.36
C ARG A 291 34.17 -34.44 -9.47
N PRO A 292 33.79 -34.86 -10.71
CA PRO A 292 32.50 -35.52 -10.96
C PRO A 292 32.33 -36.86 -10.23
N ALA A 293 33.42 -37.53 -9.82
CA ALA A 293 33.34 -38.74 -9.00
C ALA A 293 32.86 -38.48 -7.56
N GLU A 294 33.10 -37.29 -6.99
CA GLU A 294 32.68 -36.93 -5.63
C GLU A 294 31.21 -36.50 -5.60
N ALA A 295 30.77 -35.76 -6.63
CA ALA A 295 29.48 -35.06 -6.68
C ALA A 295 28.26 -35.92 -6.28
N PRO A 296 28.12 -37.20 -6.72
CA PRO A 296 26.97 -38.01 -6.35
C PRO A 296 26.89 -38.31 -4.85
N SER A 297 28.03 -38.40 -4.16
CA SER A 297 28.07 -38.63 -2.71
C SER A 297 27.62 -37.38 -1.93
N THR A 298 28.11 -36.20 -2.32
CA THR A 298 27.72 -34.91 -1.71
C THR A 298 26.25 -34.61 -1.92
N LEU A 299 25.74 -34.79 -3.15
CA LEU A 299 24.33 -34.56 -3.46
C LEU A 299 23.39 -35.54 -2.76
N ARG A 300 23.81 -36.81 -2.57
CA ARG A 300 23.07 -37.77 -1.72
C ARG A 300 23.06 -37.34 -0.25
N ARG A 301 24.19 -36.84 0.31
CA ARG A 301 24.21 -36.31 1.69
C ARG A 301 23.27 -35.10 1.86
N PHE A 302 23.23 -34.19 0.89
CA PHE A 302 22.23 -33.11 0.85
C PHE A 302 20.79 -33.64 0.89
N LEU A 303 20.46 -34.64 0.06
CA LEU A 303 19.11 -35.25 0.05
C LEU A 303 18.74 -35.93 1.37
N THR A 304 19.72 -36.50 2.10
CA THR A 304 19.51 -37.07 3.43
C THR A 304 19.20 -35.99 4.47
N LEU A 305 19.92 -34.86 4.44
CA LEU A 305 19.77 -33.78 5.43
C LEU A 305 18.54 -32.90 5.17
N ALA A 306 18.16 -32.69 3.90
CA ALA A 306 17.04 -31.83 3.53
C ALA A 306 16.14 -32.45 2.43
N PRO A 307 15.46 -33.58 2.72
CA PRO A 307 14.65 -34.32 1.74
C PRO A 307 13.46 -33.53 1.17
N HIS A 308 13.03 -32.47 1.87
CA HIS A 308 11.94 -31.56 1.49
C HIS A 308 12.42 -30.22 0.92
N HIS A 309 13.73 -30.03 0.69
CA HIS A 309 14.26 -28.82 0.07
C HIS A 309 13.69 -28.64 -1.36
N PRO A 310 13.38 -27.41 -1.85
CA PRO A 310 12.83 -27.21 -3.19
C PRO A 310 13.68 -27.83 -4.31
N ALA A 311 15.01 -27.82 -4.19
CA ALA A 311 15.90 -28.45 -5.16
C ALA A 311 15.90 -30.00 -5.12
N ALA A 312 15.41 -30.63 -4.04
CA ALA A 312 15.54 -32.08 -3.82
C ALA A 312 14.86 -32.93 -4.91
N ALA A 313 13.77 -32.45 -5.51
CA ALA A 313 13.10 -33.15 -6.62
C ALA A 313 13.92 -33.12 -7.92
N GLU A 314 14.72 -32.07 -8.15
CA GLU A 314 15.62 -31.95 -9.29
C GLU A 314 16.89 -32.77 -9.07
N ILE A 315 17.47 -32.68 -7.86
CA ILE A 315 18.71 -33.41 -7.52
C ILE A 315 18.52 -34.93 -7.52
N ARG A 316 17.33 -35.46 -7.22
CA ARG A 316 17.02 -36.89 -7.44
C ARG A 316 17.13 -37.25 -8.93
N ARG A 317 16.37 -36.56 -9.79
CA ARG A 317 16.41 -36.75 -11.25
C ARG A 317 17.82 -36.60 -11.86
N LEU A 318 18.66 -35.74 -11.27
CA LEU A 318 20.06 -35.51 -11.66
C LEU A 318 21.05 -36.60 -11.18
N LEU A 319 20.63 -37.48 -10.27
CA LEU A 319 21.41 -38.62 -9.75
C LEU A 319 20.96 -39.97 -10.32
N ASP A 320 19.76 -39.99 -10.92
CA ASP A 320 19.17 -41.13 -11.61
C ASP A 320 19.48 -41.14 -13.13
N SER A 321 20.17 -40.09 -13.63
CA SER A 321 20.54 -39.83 -15.03
C SER A 321 22.05 -39.98 -15.31
#